data_AF-A0A261DA82-F1
#
_entry.id   AF-A0A261DA82-F1
#
_cell.length_a   1.000
_cell.length_b   1.000
_cell.length_c   1.000
_cell.angle_alpha   90.00
_cell.angle_beta   90.00
_cell.angle_gamma   90.00
#
_symmetry.space_group_name_H-M   'P 1'
#
loop_
_entity.id
_entity.type
_entity.pdbx_description
1 polymer ?
#
loop_
_entity_poly.entity_id
_entity_poly.type
_entity_poly.pdbx_seq_one_letter_code
_entity_poly.pdbx_strand_id
1 'polypeptide(L)'
;MFKNLLQLYSMVICLFASLTLMFTLVQVMQNIASLVLPEYKYNHGIAKFNSVENFINSKNPQEAEKIRLLSKIEIDKKINLEKTNYMQEVEKDTIFNLISNTTWVITSLIFFIIHWLLYKKSSKHHCEEIL
;
A
#
# COMPACT_ATOMS: atom_id res chain seq x y z
N MET A 1 34.38 -24.23 8.83
CA MET A 1 33.37 -24.02 7.76
C MET A 1 32.09 -23.34 8.24
N PHE A 2 31.52 -23.71 9.40
CA PHE A 2 30.27 -23.10 9.90
C PHE A 2 30.30 -21.57 10.06
N LYS A 3 31.43 -20.95 10.44
CA LYS A 3 31.56 -19.48 10.53
C LYS A 3 31.43 -18.78 9.17
N ASN A 4 32.12 -19.27 8.12
CA ASN A 4 31.97 -18.75 6.76
C ASN A 4 30.54 -18.97 6.22
N LEU A 5 29.92 -20.10 6.59
CA LEU A 5 28.53 -20.39 6.22
C LEU A 5 27.55 -19.41 6.90
N LEU A 6 27.76 -19.13 8.20
CA LEU A 6 26.94 -18.20 8.97
C LEU A 6 27.10 -16.76 8.47
N GLN A 7 28.33 -16.35 8.16
CA GLN A 7 28.61 -15.01 7.62
C GLN A 7 27.98 -14.82 6.24
N LEU A 8 28.09 -15.81 5.35
CA LEU A 8 27.43 -15.79 4.05
C LEU A 8 25.91 -15.77 4.19
N TYR A 9 25.34 -16.60 5.07
CA TYR A 9 23.91 -16.61 5.37
C TYR A 9 23.42 -15.24 5.85
N SER A 10 24.09 -14.64 6.85
CA SER A 10 23.71 -13.32 7.35
C SER A 10 23.78 -12.24 6.27
N MET A 11 24.78 -12.27 5.39
CA MET A 11 24.90 -11.33 4.28
C MET A 11 23.75 -11.48 3.28
N VAL A 12 23.40 -12.70 2.91
CA VAL A 12 22.29 -13.00 1.99
C VAL A 12 20.96 -12.54 2.58
N ILE A 13 20.69 -12.82 3.86
CA ILE A 13 19.46 -12.36 4.52
C ILE A 13 19.40 -10.84 4.61
N CYS A 14 20.51 -10.17 4.93
CA CYS A 14 20.57 -8.70 4.92
C CYS A 14 20.24 -8.13 3.53
N LEU A 15 20.76 -8.73 2.45
CA LEU A 15 20.43 -8.32 1.09
C LEU A 15 18.93 -8.46 0.79
N PHE A 16 18.32 -9.60 1.12
CA PHE A 16 16.89 -9.80 0.94
C PHE A 16 16.07 -8.82 1.77
N ALA A 17 16.43 -8.58 3.03
CA ALA A 17 15.77 -7.61 3.89
C ALA A 17 15.86 -6.19 3.31
N SER A 18 17.02 -5.80 2.76
CA SER A 18 17.18 -4.50 2.08
C SER A 18 16.32 -4.36 0.83
N LEU A 19 16.24 -5.41 0.00
CA LEU A 19 15.39 -5.41 -1.19
C LEU A 19 13.90 -5.31 -0.79
N THR A 20 13.45 -6.13 0.14
CA THR A 20 12.08 -6.08 0.67
C THR A 20 11.76 -4.70 1.23
N LEU A 21 12.68 -4.10 1.99
CA LEU A 21 12.51 -2.76 2.55
C LEU A 21 12.40 -1.70 1.45
N MET A 22 13.24 -1.76 0.42
CA MET A 22 13.16 -0.86 -0.74
C MET A 22 11.80 -0.95 -1.44
N PHE A 23 11.33 -2.16 -1.76
CA PHE A 23 10.03 -2.36 -2.40
C PHE A 23 8.88 -1.87 -1.51
N THR A 24 8.93 -2.19 -0.21
CA THR A 24 7.87 -1.81 0.73
C THR A 24 7.81 -0.30 0.93
N LEU A 25 8.95 0.39 0.98
CA LEU A 25 8.99 1.86 1.06
C LEU A 25 8.34 2.53 -0.16
N VAL A 26 8.56 2.00 -1.37
CA VAL A 26 7.87 2.49 -2.57
C VAL A 26 6.35 2.35 -2.42
N GLN A 27 5.88 1.20 -1.91
CA GLN A 27 4.45 0.97 -1.68
C GLN A 27 3.87 1.89 -0.61
N VAL A 28 4.60 2.16 0.48
CA VAL A 28 4.22 3.16 1.50
C VAL A 28 4.06 4.54 0.88
N MET A 29 5.04 4.99 0.08
CA MET A 29 4.96 6.28 -0.61
C MET A 29 3.77 6.36 -1.56
N GLN A 30 3.48 5.28 -2.30
CA GLN A 30 2.30 5.20 -3.15
C GLN A 30 0.99 5.30 -2.36
N ASN A 31 0.89 4.65 -1.19
CA ASN A 31 -0.30 4.74 -0.34
C ASN A 31 -0.46 6.14 0.25
N ILE A 32 0.64 6.79 0.68
CA ILE A 32 0.60 8.18 1.14
C ILE A 32 0.11 9.10 0.02
N ALA A 33 0.67 8.97 -1.19
CA ALA A 33 0.22 9.77 -2.34
C ALA A 33 -1.27 9.55 -2.65
N SER A 34 -1.77 8.32 -2.43
CA SER A 34 -3.18 7.98 -2.63
C SER A 34 -4.11 8.63 -1.60
N LEU A 35 -3.64 8.87 -0.37
CA LEU A 35 -4.39 9.58 0.67
C LEU A 35 -4.34 11.10 0.48
N VAL A 36 -3.20 11.64 0.04
CA VAL A 36 -3.02 13.08 -0.14
C VAL A 36 -3.69 13.57 -1.44
N LEU A 37 -3.65 12.77 -2.50
CA LEU A 37 -4.19 13.12 -3.83
C LEU A 37 -5.13 12.02 -4.35
N PRO A 38 -6.22 11.69 -3.63
CA PRO A 38 -7.13 10.61 -4.00
C PRO A 38 -7.82 10.89 -5.34
N GLU A 39 -8.14 12.16 -5.63
CA GLU A 39 -8.81 12.57 -6.86
C GLU A 39 -7.97 12.30 -8.11
N TYR A 40 -6.63 12.34 -8.01
CA TYR A 40 -5.74 12.10 -9.14
C TYR A 40 -5.60 10.60 -9.43
N LYS A 41 -5.43 9.79 -8.38
CA LYS A 41 -5.25 8.33 -8.53
C LYS A 41 -6.56 7.63 -8.89
N TYR A 42 -7.67 8.05 -8.29
CA TYR A 42 -8.98 7.41 -8.47
C TYR A 42 -9.89 8.20 -9.42
N ASN A 43 -9.32 9.09 -10.25
CA ASN A 43 -10.07 9.95 -11.18
C ASN A 43 -11.05 9.15 -12.04
N HIS A 44 -10.63 8.00 -12.57
CA HIS A 44 -11.50 7.15 -13.39
C HIS A 44 -12.75 6.65 -12.61
N GLY A 45 -12.57 6.30 -11.33
CA GLY A 45 -13.68 5.88 -10.47
C GLY A 45 -14.56 7.04 -10.02
N ILE A 46 -14.00 8.25 -9.92
CA ILE A 46 -14.71 9.47 -9.52
C ILE A 46 -15.44 10.12 -10.71
N ALA A 47 -14.92 9.96 -11.94
CA ALA A 47 -15.44 10.59 -13.15
C ALA A 47 -16.92 10.26 -13.43
N LYS A 48 -17.38 9.09 -12.99
CA LYS A 48 -18.79 8.69 -13.08
C LYS A 48 -19.72 9.57 -12.22
N PHE A 49 -19.21 10.26 -11.22
CA PHE A 49 -19.98 11.17 -10.36
C PHE A 49 -19.93 12.63 -10.81
N ASN A 50 -19.17 12.96 -11.86
CA ASN A 50 -19.02 14.35 -12.32
C ASN A 50 -20.24 14.89 -13.07
N SER A 51 -21.10 14.00 -13.60
CA SER A 51 -22.34 14.38 -14.25
C SER A 51 -23.43 13.34 -14.01
N VAL A 52 -24.69 13.78 -14.05
CA VAL A 52 -25.86 12.90 -13.95
C VAL A 52 -25.86 11.87 -15.09
N GLU A 53 -25.52 12.29 -16.31
CA GLU A 53 -25.42 11.42 -17.48
C GLU A 53 -24.40 10.30 -17.26
N ASN A 54 -23.20 10.64 -16.80
CA ASN A 54 -22.14 9.67 -16.53
C ASN A 54 -22.52 8.72 -15.40
N PHE A 55 -23.21 9.23 -14.38
CA PHE A 55 -23.68 8.42 -13.26
C PHE A 55 -24.70 7.41 -13.73
N ILE A 56 -25.71 7.83 -14.49
CA ILE A 56 -26.75 6.96 -15.05
C ILE A 56 -26.13 5.92 -16.00
N ASN A 57 -25.20 6.33 -16.86
CA ASN A 57 -24.52 5.43 -17.80
C ASN A 57 -23.60 4.42 -17.11
N SER A 58 -23.15 4.69 -15.89
CA SER A 58 -22.36 3.75 -15.07
C SER A 58 -23.21 2.64 -14.42
N LYS A 59 -24.54 2.75 -14.48
CA LYS A 59 -25.48 1.80 -13.86
C LYS A 59 -25.99 0.79 -14.88
N ASN A 60 -26.50 -0.33 -14.37
CA ASN A 60 -27.20 -1.28 -15.22
C ASN A 60 -28.49 -0.66 -15.80
N PRO A 61 -29.02 -1.16 -16.94
CA PRO A 61 -30.15 -0.53 -17.62
C PRO A 61 -31.41 -0.38 -16.75
N GLN A 62 -31.70 -1.37 -15.91
CA GLN A 62 -32.87 -1.37 -15.03
C GLN A 62 -32.76 -0.31 -13.92
N GLU A 63 -31.56 -0.12 -13.37
CA GLU A 63 -31.31 0.89 -12.34
C GLU A 63 -31.22 2.29 -12.95
N ALA A 64 -30.63 2.42 -14.14
CA ALA A 64 -30.60 3.67 -14.91
C ALA A 64 -32.01 4.20 -15.19
N GLU A 65 -32.94 3.34 -15.60
CA GLU A 65 -34.33 3.71 -15.85
C GLU A 65 -35.05 4.17 -14.58
N LYS A 66 -34.83 3.48 -13.45
CA LYS A 66 -35.35 3.90 -12.13
C LYS A 66 -34.80 5.26 -11.70
N ILE A 67 -33.51 5.52 -11.95
CA ILE A 67 -32.88 6.80 -11.59
C ILE A 67 -33.42 7.94 -12.46
N ARG A 68 -33.72 7.69 -13.74
CA ARG A 68 -34.31 8.70 -14.65
C ARG A 68 -35.72 9.14 -14.23
N LEU A 69 -36.44 8.32 -13.47
CA LEU A 69 -37.77 8.65 -12.93
C LEU A 69 -37.71 9.50 -11.66
N LEU A 70 -36.54 9.65 -11.04
CA LEU A 70 -36.36 10.44 -9.83
C LEU A 70 -36.36 11.95 -10.12
N SER A 71 -36.70 12.75 -9.12
CA SER A 71 -36.49 14.19 -9.19
C SER A 71 -34.99 14.54 -9.20
N LYS A 72 -34.63 15.69 -9.77
CA LYS A 72 -33.24 16.17 -9.81
C LYS A 72 -32.58 16.17 -8.43
N ILE A 73 -33.32 16.58 -7.40
CA ILE A 73 -32.83 16.64 -6.01
C ILE A 73 -32.49 15.25 -5.47
N GLU A 74 -33.30 14.25 -5.79
CA GLU A 74 -33.07 12.85 -5.37
C GLU A 74 -31.88 12.23 -6.10
N ILE A 75 -31.71 12.55 -7.39
CA ILE A 75 -30.56 12.13 -8.18
C ILE A 75 -29.28 12.71 -7.57
N ASP A 76 -29.24 14.01 -7.30
CA ASP A 76 -28.07 14.68 -6.72
C ASP A 76 -27.73 14.09 -5.33
N LYS A 77 -28.75 13.80 -4.51
CA LYS A 77 -28.57 13.15 -3.21
C LYS A 77 -27.98 11.74 -3.37
N LYS A 78 -28.47 10.95 -4.34
CA LYS A 78 -27.96 9.59 -4.61
C LYS A 78 -26.52 9.62 -5.10
N ILE A 79 -26.18 10.54 -6.02
CA ILE A 79 -24.81 10.74 -6.52
C ILE A 79 -23.86 11.07 -5.37
N ASN A 80 -24.23 12.04 -4.51
CA ASN A 80 -23.38 12.45 -3.40
C ASN A 80 -23.18 11.34 -2.37
N LEU A 81 -24.23 10.57 -2.06
CA LEU A 81 -24.13 9.44 -1.15
C LEU A 81 -23.20 8.35 -1.69
N GLU A 82 -23.38 7.94 -2.95
CA GLU A 82 -22.52 6.93 -3.56
C GLU A 82 -21.08 7.40 -3.75
N LYS A 83 -20.88 8.67 -4.10
CA LYS A 83 -19.54 9.27 -4.16
C LYS A 83 -18.85 9.22 -2.80
N THR A 84 -19.57 9.58 -1.73
CA THR A 84 -19.05 9.55 -0.36
C THR A 84 -18.68 8.13 0.05
N ASN A 85 -19.58 7.16 -0.19
CA ASN A 85 -19.33 5.76 0.13
C ASN A 85 -18.12 5.20 -0.63
N TYR A 86 -18.01 5.51 -1.93
CA TYR A 86 -16.88 5.11 -2.76
C TYR A 86 -15.56 5.68 -2.21
N MET A 87 -15.53 6.97 -1.86
CA MET A 87 -14.32 7.59 -1.31
C MET A 87 -13.95 7.01 0.05
N GLN A 88 -14.93 6.70 0.91
CA GLN A 88 -14.69 6.05 2.20
C GLN A 88 -14.13 4.63 2.05
N GLU A 89 -14.62 3.86 1.08
CA GLU A 89 -14.11 2.51 0.79
C GLU A 89 -12.65 2.57 0.31
N VAL A 90 -12.37 3.46 -0.63
CA VAL A 90 -11.02 3.70 -1.15
C VAL A 90 -10.05 4.15 -0.06
N GLU A 91 -10.48 5.07 0.82
CA GLU A 91 -9.68 5.56 1.93
C GLU A 91 -9.36 4.44 2.92
N LYS A 92 -10.38 3.65 3.30
CA LYS A 92 -10.22 2.51 4.21
C LYS A 92 -9.21 1.48 3.69
N ASP A 93 -9.32 1.10 2.41
CA ASP A 93 -8.39 0.14 1.79
C ASP A 93 -6.97 0.72 1.73
N THR A 94 -6.85 2.00 1.41
CA THR A 94 -5.55 2.68 1.35
C THR A 94 -4.89 2.73 2.74
N ILE A 95 -5.66 3.03 3.79
CA ILE A 95 -5.18 3.02 5.19
C ILE A 95 -4.76 1.62 5.61
N PHE A 96 -5.57 0.60 5.30
CA PHE A 96 -5.24 -0.79 5.62
C PHE A 96 -3.93 -1.22 4.97
N ASN A 97 -3.76 -0.92 3.67
CA ASN A 97 -2.53 -1.21 2.94
C ASN A 97 -1.33 -0.43 3.49
N LEU A 98 -1.53 0.83 3.92
CA LEU A 98 -0.49 1.62 4.57
C LEU A 98 -0.03 0.99 5.89
N ILE A 99 -0.96 0.53 6.73
CA ILE A 99 -0.65 -0.16 7.99
C ILE A 99 0.14 -1.45 7.69
N SER A 100 -0.37 -2.28 6.78
CA SER A 100 0.27 -3.56 6.41
C SER A 100 1.70 -3.36 5.90
N ASN A 101 1.90 -2.41 4.98
CA ASN A 101 3.21 -2.10 4.43
C ASN A 101 4.14 -1.51 5.51
N THR A 102 3.63 -0.70 6.44
CA THR A 102 4.43 -0.18 7.56
C THR A 102 4.88 -1.31 8.49
N THR A 103 4.01 -2.30 8.75
CA THR A 103 4.40 -3.50 9.50
C THR A 103 5.54 -4.24 8.80
N TRP A 104 5.48 -4.40 7.47
CA TRP A 104 6.56 -5.02 6.69
C TRP A 104 7.87 -4.25 6.75
N VAL A 105 7.83 -2.91 6.77
CA VAL A 105 9.03 -2.07 6.99
C VAL A 105 9.63 -2.38 8.36
N ILE A 106 8.82 -2.39 9.42
CA ILE A 106 9.29 -2.66 10.79
C ILE A 106 9.89 -4.05 10.90
N THR A 107 9.19 -5.08 10.40
CA THR A 107 9.69 -6.46 10.40
C THR A 107 11.01 -6.56 9.63
N SER A 108 11.10 -5.98 8.43
CA SER A 108 12.32 -6.01 7.62
C SER A 108 13.50 -5.33 8.31
N LEU A 109 13.26 -4.21 9.00
CA LEU A 109 14.28 -3.53 9.79
C LEU A 109 14.78 -4.40 10.95
N ILE A 110 13.88 -5.02 11.71
CA ILE A 110 14.25 -5.92 12.81
C ILE A 110 15.10 -7.07 12.30
N PHE A 111 14.68 -7.73 11.21
CA PHE A 111 15.43 -8.81 10.59
C PHE A 111 16.81 -8.35 10.12
N PHE A 112 16.89 -7.19 9.45
CA PHE A 112 18.15 -6.62 9.00
C PHE A 112 19.09 -6.34 10.19
N ILE A 113 18.60 -5.70 11.25
CA ILE A 113 19.41 -5.37 12.44
C ILE A 113 19.95 -6.64 13.11
N ILE A 114 19.11 -7.65 13.32
CA ILE A 114 19.52 -8.91 13.94
C ILE A 114 20.64 -9.58 13.11
N HIS A 115 20.42 -9.72 11.80
CA HIS A 115 21.38 -10.41 10.92
C HIS A 115 22.66 -9.59 10.73
N TRP A 116 22.56 -8.27 10.72
CA TRP A 116 23.72 -7.37 10.72
C TRP A 116 24.58 -7.52 11.98
N LEU A 117 23.95 -7.61 13.16
CA LEU A 117 24.66 -7.84 14.42
C LEU A 117 25.34 -9.21 14.45
N LEU A 118 24.67 -10.26 13.94
CA LEU A 118 25.26 -11.60 13.79
C LEU A 118 26.48 -11.59 12.87
N TYR A 119 26.37 -10.93 11.72
CA TYR A 119 27.47 -10.72 10.78
C TYR A 119 28.66 -10.04 11.46
N LYS A 120 28.41 -8.91 12.15
CA LYS A 120 29.45 -8.13 12.83
C LYS A 120 30.15 -8.92 13.93
N LYS A 121 29.40 -9.71 14.71
CA LYS A 121 29.95 -10.58 15.77
C LYS A 121 30.80 -11.70 15.18
N SER A 122 30.35 -12.34 14.10
CA SER A 122 31.10 -13.40 13.41
C SER A 122 32.41 -12.86 12.80
N SER A 123 32.39 -11.66 12.25
CA SER A 123 33.57 -11.02 11.65
C SER A 123 34.62 -10.62 12.70
N LYS A 124 34.22 -10.06 13.86
CA LYS A 124 35.14 -9.71 14.94
C LYS A 124 35.91 -10.93 15.50
N HIS A 125 35.22 -12.05 15.70
CA HIS A 125 35.81 -13.28 16.22
C HIS A 125 36.84 -13.92 15.28
N HIS A 126 36.82 -13.56 13.99
CA HIS A 126 37.81 -14.02 13.01
C HIS A 126 39.12 -13.22 13.09
N CYS A 127 39.04 -11.94 13.47
CA CYS A 127 40.21 -11.08 13.62
C CYS A 127 41.04 -11.43 14.86
N GLU A 128 40.39 -11.91 15.93
CA GLU A 128 41.07 -12.35 17.17
C GLU A 128 41.70 -13.76 17.07
N GLU A 129 41.29 -14.61 16.13
CA GLU A 129 41.90 -15.94 15.90
C GLU A 129 43.15 -15.88 14.99
N ILE A 130 43.44 -14.74 14.38
CA ILE A 130 44.56 -14.53 13.44
C ILE A 130 45.76 -13.84 14.11
N LEU A 131 45.58 -13.30 15.32
CA LEU A 131 46.59 -12.59 16.11
C LEU A 131 47.14 -13.48 17.22
#